data_AF-A0A3A4A893-F1
#
_entry.id   AF-A0A3A4A893-F1
#
_cell.length_a   1.000
_cell.length_b   1.000
_cell.length_c   1.000
_cell.angle_alpha   90.00
_cell.angle_beta   90.00
_cell.angle_gamma   90.00
#
_symmetry.space_group_name_H-M   'P 1'
#
loop_
_entity.id
_entity.type
_entity.pdbx_description
1 polymer ?
#
loop_
_entity_poly.entity_id
_entity_poly.type
_entity_poly.pdbx_seq_one_letter_code
_entity_poly.pdbx_strand_id
1 'polypeptide(L)'
;MSERYFQELAAGLAEAGMPGDRIRATVDELSGYLTESGGTPEEEFGPVAELVRELVPEAAPEKAGEPAEGARTWRWTADMLHDVEMLNRYGAQGWEVEGISRGKFVSTRDPERPQQWEYRRENVTSLNRARVHAELAPDGWEPCGRWIFVEYFKRPKAASVGPEAELSDPPEAPRRTFFMSRAYWVLLACVLALAVGGVVLTDLAGQGSNFKIGMIAGAVAAVAVAGVLMGVQSRRERRERRDRRR
;
A
#
# COMPACT_ATOMS: atom_id res chain seq x y z
N MET A 1 -0.48 11.48 -28.75
CA MET A 1 -0.94 10.20 -28.17
C MET A 1 -1.45 10.42 -26.75
N SER A 2 -0.72 11.15 -25.90
CA SER A 2 -1.17 11.60 -24.56
C SER A 2 -2.53 12.30 -24.54
N GLU A 3 -2.79 13.23 -25.46
CA GLU A 3 -4.06 13.99 -25.50
C GLU A 3 -5.30 13.09 -25.62
N ARG A 4 -5.22 12.05 -26.47
CA ARG A 4 -6.32 11.10 -26.65
C ARG A 4 -6.54 10.25 -25.41
N TYR A 5 -5.45 9.79 -24.79
CA TYR A 5 -5.51 9.02 -23.54
C TYR A 5 -6.23 9.79 -22.43
N PHE A 6 -5.89 11.08 -22.25
CA PHE A 6 -6.51 11.91 -21.22
C PHE A 6 -7.97 12.29 -21.54
N GLN A 7 -8.34 12.42 -22.82
CA GLN A 7 -9.73 12.57 -23.24
C GLN A 7 -10.58 11.33 -22.93
N GLU A 8 -10.06 10.14 -23.24
CA GLU A 8 -10.71 8.87 -22.91
C GLU A 8 -10.80 8.67 -21.38
N LEU A 9 -9.78 9.08 -20.62
CA LEU A 9 -9.80 9.09 -19.16
C LEU A 9 -10.87 10.03 -18.60
N ALA A 10 -10.93 11.27 -19.08
CA ALA A 10 -11.92 12.25 -18.64
C ALA A 10 -13.35 11.76 -18.90
N ALA A 11 -13.59 11.15 -20.07
CA ALA A 11 -14.87 10.55 -20.42
C ALA A 11 -15.23 9.39 -19.47
N GLY A 12 -14.31 8.46 -19.22
CA GLY A 12 -14.56 7.34 -18.32
C GLY A 12 -14.79 7.76 -16.85
N LEU A 13 -14.10 8.80 -16.37
CA LEU A 13 -14.32 9.36 -15.04
C LEU A 13 -15.68 10.07 -14.93
N ALA A 14 -16.13 10.74 -16.00
CA ALA A 14 -17.43 11.38 -16.05
C ALA A 14 -18.58 10.35 -16.07
N GLU A 15 -18.44 9.29 -16.86
CA GLU A 15 -19.38 8.16 -16.88
C GLU A 15 -19.48 7.49 -15.50
N ALA A 16 -18.37 7.41 -14.78
CA ALA A 16 -18.29 6.87 -13.43
C ALA A 16 -18.75 7.87 -12.34
N GLY A 17 -19.28 9.04 -12.72
CA GLY A 17 -19.93 9.99 -11.81
C GLY A 17 -18.99 10.92 -11.04
N MET A 18 -17.73 11.05 -11.45
CA MET A 18 -16.80 11.99 -10.81
C MET A 18 -17.18 13.46 -11.13
N PRO A 19 -17.17 14.38 -10.14
CA PRO A 19 -17.45 15.79 -10.40
C PRO A 19 -16.47 16.43 -11.40
N GLY A 20 -16.97 17.24 -12.33
CA GLY A 20 -16.17 17.81 -13.43
C GLY A 20 -14.92 18.60 -13.02
N ASP A 21 -14.99 19.35 -11.91
CA ASP A 21 -13.81 20.07 -11.40
C ASP A 21 -12.72 19.11 -10.87
N ARG A 22 -13.13 17.97 -10.32
CA ARG A 22 -12.21 16.92 -9.86
C ARG A 22 -11.58 16.19 -11.04
N ILE A 23 -12.37 15.92 -12.10
CA ILE A 23 -11.86 15.34 -13.35
C ILE A 23 -10.77 16.25 -13.93
N ARG A 24 -11.04 17.55 -14.05
CA ARG A 24 -10.09 18.53 -14.58
C ARG A 24 -8.79 18.54 -13.77
N ALA A 25 -8.89 18.67 -12.45
CA ALA A 25 -7.73 18.66 -11.57
C ALA A 25 -6.89 17.36 -11.68
N THR A 26 -7.54 16.20 -11.76
CA THR A 26 -6.85 14.91 -11.92
C THR A 26 -6.17 14.79 -13.28
N VAL A 27 -6.80 15.23 -14.36
CA VAL A 27 -6.19 15.22 -15.70
C VAL A 27 -5.01 16.19 -15.76
N ASP A 28 -5.14 17.39 -15.19
CA ASP A 28 -4.07 18.38 -15.13
C ASP A 28 -2.86 17.86 -14.34
N GLU A 29 -3.08 17.19 -13.20
CA GLU A 29 -2.02 16.59 -12.40
C GLU A 29 -1.28 15.46 -13.15
N LEU A 30 -2.02 14.54 -13.77
CA LEU A 30 -1.43 13.40 -14.48
C LEU A 30 -0.70 13.82 -15.76
N SER A 31 -1.24 14.80 -16.48
CA SER A 31 -0.58 15.36 -17.67
C SER A 31 0.67 16.16 -17.30
N GLY A 32 0.65 16.87 -16.16
CA GLY A 32 1.81 17.51 -15.57
C GLY A 32 2.92 16.50 -15.26
N TYR A 33 2.60 15.44 -14.52
CA TYR A 33 3.55 14.37 -14.21
C TYR A 33 4.14 13.74 -15.48
N LEU A 34 3.33 13.47 -16.50
CA LEU A 34 3.80 12.86 -17.74
C LEU A 34 4.77 13.78 -18.50
N THR A 35 4.55 15.10 -18.42
CA THR A 35 5.45 16.10 -19.01
C THR A 35 6.82 16.08 -18.31
N GLU A 36 6.85 15.82 -17.01
CA GLU A 36 8.09 15.72 -16.22
C GLU A 36 8.79 14.37 -16.40
N SER A 37 8.05 13.27 -16.53
CA SER A 37 8.61 11.91 -16.65
C SER A 37 9.09 11.58 -18.06
N GLY A 38 8.49 12.19 -19.10
CA GLY A 38 8.87 12.03 -20.50
C GLY A 38 8.46 10.68 -21.12
N GLY A 39 7.69 9.86 -20.40
CA GLY A 39 7.19 8.56 -20.86
C GLY A 39 5.89 8.63 -21.67
N THR A 40 5.39 7.47 -22.12
CA THR A 40 4.02 7.38 -22.68
C THR A 40 2.99 7.13 -21.57
N PRO A 41 1.75 7.63 -21.71
CA PRO A 41 0.71 7.43 -20.69
C PRO A 41 0.42 5.94 -20.42
N GLU A 42 0.45 5.11 -21.46
CA GLU A 42 0.18 3.68 -21.35
C GLU A 42 1.29 2.92 -20.59
N GLU A 43 2.55 3.35 -20.72
CA GLU A 43 3.66 2.78 -19.96
C GLU A 43 3.65 3.22 -18.50
N GLU A 44 3.30 4.48 -18.23
CA GLU A 44 3.31 5.06 -16.89
C GLU A 44 2.05 4.71 -16.07
N PHE A 45 0.88 4.69 -16.72
CA PHE A 45 -0.41 4.57 -16.05
C PHE A 45 -1.21 3.32 -16.43
N GLY A 46 -0.79 2.58 -17.47
CA GLY A 46 -1.53 1.43 -17.97
C GLY A 46 -2.80 1.81 -18.76
N PRO A 47 -3.71 0.86 -19.04
CA PRO A 47 -4.91 1.10 -19.83
C PRO A 47 -5.91 2.05 -19.15
N VAL A 48 -6.56 2.94 -19.92
CA VAL A 48 -7.53 3.92 -19.43
C VAL A 48 -8.64 3.28 -18.58
N ALA A 49 -9.21 2.16 -19.02
CA ALA A 49 -10.30 1.49 -18.30
C ALA A 49 -9.90 0.95 -16.92
N GLU A 50 -8.62 0.63 -16.72
CA GLU A 50 -8.09 0.23 -15.41
C GLU A 50 -7.87 1.46 -14.53
N LEU A 51 -7.32 2.52 -15.11
CA LEU A 51 -7.10 3.80 -14.42
C LEU A 51 -8.42 4.44 -13.95
N VAL A 52 -9.48 4.39 -14.76
CA VAL A 52 -10.84 4.87 -14.39
C VAL A 52 -11.39 4.10 -13.19
N ARG A 53 -11.32 2.76 -13.22
CA ARG A 53 -11.75 1.90 -12.11
C ARG A 53 -10.97 2.16 -10.82
N GLU A 54 -9.75 2.65 -10.94
CA GLU A 54 -8.89 2.94 -9.80
C GLU A 54 -9.11 4.35 -9.23
N LEU A 55 -9.36 5.33 -10.09
CA LEU A 55 -9.57 6.74 -9.71
C LEU A 55 -10.98 7.01 -9.23
N VAL A 56 -11.96 6.27 -9.71
CA VAL A 56 -13.30 6.28 -9.14
C VAL A 56 -13.32 5.23 -8.05
N PRO A 57 -13.35 5.62 -6.76
CA PRO A 57 -13.68 4.66 -5.73
C PRO A 57 -15.09 4.16 -6.05
N GLU A 58 -15.20 2.90 -6.48
CA GLU A 58 -16.43 2.13 -6.40
C GLU A 58 -17.01 2.43 -5.03
N ALA A 59 -18.20 3.05 -4.99
CA ALA A 59 -18.78 3.71 -3.82
C ALA A 59 -18.34 3.00 -2.55
N ALA A 60 -17.35 3.58 -1.88
CA ALA A 60 -16.80 2.97 -0.69
C ALA A 60 -17.97 2.77 0.27
N PRO A 61 -18.17 1.58 0.85
CA PRO A 61 -18.97 1.52 2.06
C PRO A 61 -18.33 2.51 3.04
N GLU A 62 -19.17 3.40 3.56
CA GLU A 62 -18.79 4.38 4.57
C GLU A 62 -17.99 3.70 5.70
N LYS A 63 -16.86 4.33 6.06
CA LYS A 63 -15.90 3.92 7.10
C LYS A 63 -15.05 2.71 6.71
N ALA A 64 -13.84 2.67 7.25
CA ALA A 64 -13.10 1.43 7.44
C ALA A 64 -13.92 0.52 8.37
N GLY A 65 -14.95 -0.09 7.82
CA GLY A 65 -15.94 -0.94 8.45
C GLY A 65 -15.97 -2.25 7.68
N GLU A 66 -15.88 -3.31 8.46
CA GLU A 66 -16.12 -4.73 8.21
C GLU A 66 -16.28 -5.19 6.74
N PRO A 67 -15.48 -6.17 6.29
CA PRO A 67 -15.88 -6.96 5.13
C PRO A 67 -17.30 -7.47 5.38
N ALA A 68 -18.18 -7.36 4.39
CA ALA A 68 -19.50 -7.97 4.43
C ALA A 68 -19.36 -9.45 4.84
N GLU A 69 -20.30 -9.97 5.63
CA GLU A 69 -20.36 -11.40 5.96
C GLU A 69 -20.26 -12.21 4.66
N GLY A 70 -19.21 -13.03 4.51
CA GLY A 70 -18.93 -13.78 3.28
C GLY A 70 -18.06 -13.08 2.24
N ALA A 71 -17.38 -11.98 2.57
CA ALA A 71 -16.45 -11.28 1.67
C ALA A 71 -15.34 -12.23 1.16
N ARG A 72 -15.47 -12.63 -0.11
CA ARG A 72 -14.51 -13.45 -0.84
C ARG A 72 -13.23 -12.71 -1.19
N THR A 73 -13.29 -11.38 -1.16
CA THR A 73 -12.20 -10.48 -1.53
C THR A 73 -11.96 -9.46 -0.41
N TRP A 74 -10.71 -9.30 -0.03
CA TRP A 74 -10.26 -8.42 1.04
C TRP A 74 -9.08 -7.59 0.56
N ARG A 75 -9.22 -6.26 0.64
CA ARG A 75 -8.18 -5.30 0.23
C ARG A 75 -7.50 -4.71 1.45
N TRP A 76 -6.17 -4.77 1.50
CA TRP A 76 -5.41 -4.29 2.64
C TRP A 76 -4.04 -3.77 2.25
N THR A 77 -3.39 -3.05 3.15
CA THR A 77 -2.04 -2.52 2.94
C THR A 77 -1.18 -2.70 4.17
N ALA A 78 0.11 -2.85 3.95
CA ALA A 78 1.13 -2.88 4.99
C ALA A 78 2.34 -2.05 4.58
N ASP A 79 3.10 -1.56 5.56
CA ASP A 79 4.41 -1.01 5.25
C ASP A 79 5.39 -2.10 4.80
N MET A 80 6.40 -1.69 4.04
CA MET A 80 7.45 -2.55 3.50
C MET A 80 8.27 -3.30 4.59
N LEU A 81 8.13 -2.96 5.88
CA LEU A 81 8.81 -3.69 6.96
C LEU A 81 7.95 -4.83 7.53
N HIS A 82 6.64 -4.85 7.28
CA HIS A 82 5.71 -5.86 7.82
C HIS A 82 4.89 -6.58 6.75
N ASP A 83 4.95 -6.16 5.50
CA ASP A 83 4.21 -6.76 4.39
C ASP A 83 4.40 -8.28 4.28
N VAL A 84 5.63 -8.81 4.24
CA VAL A 84 5.91 -10.25 4.12
C VAL A 84 5.41 -11.02 5.34
N GLU A 85 5.51 -10.44 6.55
CA GLU A 85 4.99 -11.07 7.77
C GLU A 85 3.45 -11.15 7.73
N MET A 86 2.77 -10.07 7.32
CA MET A 86 1.32 -10.05 7.21
C MET A 86 0.85 -10.99 6.10
N LEU A 87 1.54 -10.99 4.95
CA LEU A 87 1.26 -11.88 3.82
C LEU A 87 1.31 -13.34 4.26
N ASN A 88 2.40 -13.78 4.91
CA ASN A 88 2.51 -15.17 5.38
C ASN A 88 1.52 -15.49 6.51
N ARG A 89 1.22 -14.53 7.40
CA ARG A 89 0.23 -14.73 8.46
C ARG A 89 -1.16 -14.99 7.89
N TYR A 90 -1.60 -14.21 6.90
CA TYR A 90 -2.92 -14.36 6.29
C TYR A 90 -2.95 -15.47 5.24
N GLY A 91 -1.83 -15.73 4.57
CA GLY A 91 -1.61 -16.91 3.73
C GLY A 91 -1.83 -18.22 4.48
N ALA A 92 -1.30 -18.32 5.70
CA ALA A 92 -1.54 -19.46 6.59
C ALA A 92 -3.02 -19.62 7.01
N GLN A 93 -3.87 -18.61 6.80
CA GLN A 93 -5.31 -18.62 7.09
C GLN A 93 -6.18 -18.82 5.83
N GLY A 94 -5.54 -19.12 4.70
CA GLY A 94 -6.24 -19.41 3.45
C GLY A 94 -6.35 -18.24 2.48
N TRP A 95 -5.76 -17.08 2.79
CA TRP A 95 -5.87 -15.89 1.93
C TRP A 95 -4.79 -15.92 0.84
N GLU A 96 -5.23 -16.07 -0.40
CA GLU A 96 -4.44 -15.90 -1.61
C GLU A 96 -4.32 -14.42 -1.96
N VAL A 97 -3.19 -13.95 -2.51
CA VAL A 97 -3.07 -12.63 -3.13
C VAL A 97 -3.18 -12.79 -4.63
N GLU A 98 -4.17 -12.12 -5.23
CA GLU A 98 -4.36 -12.11 -6.68
C GLU A 98 -3.52 -11.03 -7.35
N GLY A 99 -3.33 -9.90 -6.66
CA GLY A 99 -2.64 -8.76 -7.23
C GLY A 99 -2.33 -7.66 -6.23
N ILE A 100 -1.57 -6.69 -6.70
CA ILE A 100 -1.22 -5.47 -5.96
C ILE A 100 -1.58 -4.26 -6.82
N SER A 101 -2.35 -3.33 -6.24
CA SER A 101 -2.71 -2.06 -6.88
C SER A 101 -2.40 -0.92 -5.90
N ARG A 102 -1.55 0.03 -6.32
CA ARG A 102 -1.12 1.21 -5.53
C ARG A 102 -0.75 0.90 -4.07
N GLY A 103 0.05 -0.15 -3.86
CA GLY A 103 0.49 -0.58 -2.52
C GLY A 103 -0.60 -1.24 -1.67
N LYS A 104 -1.74 -1.59 -2.26
CA LYS A 104 -2.80 -2.41 -1.65
C LYS A 104 -2.76 -3.82 -2.22
N PHE A 105 -2.72 -4.80 -1.35
CA PHE A 105 -2.88 -6.21 -1.66
C PHE A 105 -4.37 -6.50 -1.84
N VAL A 106 -4.71 -7.21 -2.92
CA VAL A 106 -6.04 -7.75 -3.16
C VAL A 106 -5.97 -9.24 -2.87
N SER A 107 -6.61 -9.65 -1.78
CA SER A 107 -6.60 -11.04 -1.32
C SER A 107 -7.95 -11.71 -1.49
N THR A 108 -7.96 -12.99 -1.85
CA THR A 108 -9.16 -13.81 -1.96
C THR A 108 -9.01 -15.11 -1.18
N ARG A 109 -10.13 -15.73 -0.80
CA ARG A 109 -10.14 -17.03 -0.13
C ARG A 109 -11.23 -17.91 -0.74
N ASP A 110 -10.82 -19.10 -1.17
CA ASP A 110 -11.75 -20.14 -1.62
C ASP A 110 -12.64 -20.57 -0.43
N PRO A 111 -13.99 -20.48 -0.55
CA PRO A 111 -14.90 -20.85 0.51
C PRO A 111 -15.08 -22.37 0.67
N GLU A 112 -14.80 -23.15 -0.38
CA GLU A 112 -15.00 -24.60 -0.39
C GLU A 112 -13.71 -25.34 -0.02
N ARG A 113 -12.56 -24.87 -0.52
CA ARG A 113 -11.25 -25.50 -0.31
C ARG A 113 -10.16 -24.48 0.02
N PRO A 114 -10.22 -23.85 1.21
CA PRO A 114 -9.22 -22.87 1.62
C PRO A 114 -7.83 -23.52 1.73
N GLN A 115 -6.90 -23.05 0.90
CA GLN A 115 -5.52 -23.54 0.86
C GLN A 115 -4.57 -22.56 1.53
N GLN A 116 -3.59 -23.05 2.27
CA GLN A 116 -2.52 -22.22 2.81
C GLN A 116 -1.57 -21.72 1.71
N TRP A 117 -1.09 -20.50 1.88
CA TRP A 117 -0.16 -19.84 0.95
C TRP A 117 1.11 -19.39 1.65
N GLU A 118 2.23 -19.49 0.95
CA GLU A 118 3.51 -18.91 1.35
C GLU A 118 3.84 -17.74 0.43
N TYR A 119 4.43 -16.69 1.00
CA TYR A 119 4.76 -15.46 0.29
C TYR A 119 6.21 -15.05 0.50
N ARG A 120 6.79 -14.51 -0.56
CA ARG A 120 8.14 -13.95 -0.54
C ARG A 120 8.17 -12.67 -1.35
N ARG A 121 9.10 -11.78 -0.99
CA ARG A 121 9.34 -10.53 -1.72
C ARG A 121 10.78 -10.50 -2.18
N GLU A 122 10.98 -10.13 -3.45
CA GLU A 122 12.31 -9.94 -4.03
C GLU A 122 12.47 -8.52 -4.57
N ASN A 123 13.70 -8.02 -4.51
CA ASN A 123 14.07 -6.77 -5.16
C ASN A 123 14.31 -7.03 -6.64
N VAL A 124 13.39 -6.55 -7.47
CA VAL A 124 13.41 -6.79 -8.91
C VAL A 124 13.64 -5.47 -9.64
N THR A 125 14.66 -5.50 -10.48
CA THR A 125 15.02 -4.48 -11.47
C THR A 125 14.89 -5.08 -12.86
N SER A 126 14.84 -4.25 -13.91
CA SER A 126 14.78 -4.74 -15.29
C SER A 126 15.94 -5.67 -15.64
N LEU A 127 17.10 -5.51 -14.99
CA LEU A 127 18.32 -6.29 -15.27
C LEU A 127 18.32 -7.68 -14.63
N ASN A 128 17.69 -7.86 -13.47
CA ASN A 128 17.75 -9.12 -12.71
C ASN A 128 16.44 -9.92 -12.74
N ARG A 129 15.35 -9.37 -13.30
CA ARG A 129 14.01 -9.98 -13.25
C ARG A 129 13.97 -11.40 -13.80
N ALA A 130 14.50 -11.60 -15.01
CA ALA A 130 14.51 -12.92 -15.65
C ALA A 130 15.27 -13.96 -14.81
N ARG A 131 16.40 -13.55 -14.20
CA ARG A 131 17.19 -14.40 -13.30
C ARG A 131 16.39 -14.78 -12.05
N VAL A 132 15.76 -13.81 -11.40
CA VAL A 132 14.97 -14.04 -10.18
C VAL A 132 13.81 -15.00 -10.46
N HIS A 133 13.08 -14.81 -11.58
CA HIS A 133 12.01 -15.72 -11.96
C HIS A 133 12.52 -17.13 -12.25
N ALA A 134 13.65 -17.26 -12.96
CA ALA A 134 14.26 -18.57 -13.25
C ALA A 134 14.76 -19.30 -12.00
N GLU A 135 15.26 -18.57 -11.00
CA GLU A 135 15.70 -19.13 -9.71
C GLU A 135 14.52 -19.61 -8.86
N LEU A 136 13.37 -18.95 -8.94
CA LEU A 136 12.20 -19.22 -8.11
C LEU A 136 11.21 -20.22 -8.73
N ALA A 137 11.17 -20.34 -10.06
CA ALA A 137 10.26 -21.24 -10.75
C ALA A 137 10.39 -22.73 -10.36
N PRO A 138 11.60 -23.32 -10.14
CA PRO A 138 11.74 -24.71 -9.72
C PRO A 138 11.05 -25.03 -8.39
N ASP A 139 10.95 -24.05 -7.50
CA ASP A 139 10.33 -24.17 -6.18
C ASP A 139 8.82 -23.87 -6.20
N GLY A 140 8.23 -23.68 -7.40
CA GLY A 140 6.79 -23.44 -7.59
C GLY A 140 6.33 -22.03 -7.22
N TRP A 141 7.23 -21.06 -7.17
CA TRP A 141 6.89 -19.67 -6.90
C TRP A 141 6.38 -18.96 -8.15
N GLU A 142 5.27 -18.25 -8.01
CA GLU A 142 4.63 -17.49 -9.06
C GLU A 142 4.52 -16.00 -8.69
N PRO A 143 4.74 -15.07 -9.63
CA PRO A 143 4.59 -13.65 -9.37
C PRO A 143 3.12 -13.30 -9.09
N CYS A 144 2.87 -12.49 -8.05
CA CYS A 144 1.51 -12.07 -7.63
C CYS A 144 1.36 -10.55 -7.53
N GLY A 145 2.30 -9.79 -8.06
CA GLY A 145 2.23 -8.34 -8.17
C GLY A 145 3.57 -7.65 -7.95
N ARG A 146 3.68 -6.43 -8.46
CA ARG A 146 4.87 -5.59 -8.33
C ARG A 146 4.50 -4.25 -7.73
N TRP A 147 5.35 -3.73 -6.86
CA TRP A 147 5.21 -2.40 -6.30
C TRP A 147 6.58 -1.71 -6.24
N ILE A 148 6.74 -0.61 -6.98
CA ILE A 148 8.01 0.12 -7.10
C ILE A 148 9.13 -0.82 -7.59
N PHE A 149 10.14 -1.11 -6.76
CA PHE A 149 11.30 -1.98 -7.07
C PHE A 149 11.19 -3.38 -6.44
N VAL A 150 10.02 -3.75 -5.90
CA VAL A 150 9.78 -5.07 -5.31
C VAL A 150 8.73 -5.85 -6.09
N GLU A 151 8.98 -7.13 -6.32
CA GLU A 151 8.01 -8.08 -6.87
C GLU A 151 7.70 -9.13 -5.80
N TYR A 152 6.43 -9.48 -5.66
CA TYR A 152 5.94 -10.44 -4.68
C TYR A 152 5.65 -11.75 -5.38
N PHE A 153 6.03 -12.82 -4.71
CA PHE A 153 5.84 -14.19 -5.17
C PHE A 153 4.97 -14.93 -4.18
N LYS A 154 4.10 -15.78 -4.69
CA LYS A 154 3.27 -16.70 -3.92
C LYS A 154 3.54 -18.12 -4.34
N ARG A 155 3.32 -19.07 -3.45
CA ARG A 155 3.17 -20.48 -3.80
C ARG A 155 2.12 -21.14 -2.92
N PRO A 156 1.35 -22.10 -3.43
CA PRO A 156 0.48 -22.89 -2.60
C PRO A 156 1.35 -23.71 -1.66
N LYS A 157 1.04 -23.70 -0.37
CA LYS A 157 1.78 -24.48 0.63
C LYS A 157 1.63 -25.99 0.39
N ALA A 158 0.62 -26.40 -0.38
CA ALA A 158 0.48 -27.76 -0.89
C ALA A 158 1.68 -28.22 -1.75
N ALA A 159 2.39 -27.30 -2.41
CA ALA A 159 3.61 -27.61 -3.15
C ALA A 159 4.77 -28.04 -2.24
N SER A 160 4.77 -27.63 -0.96
CA SER A 160 5.83 -27.94 0.00
C SER A 160 5.45 -29.03 1.03
N VAL A 161 4.20 -29.06 1.50
CA VAL A 161 3.72 -30.02 2.52
C VAL A 161 2.59 -30.94 2.04
N GLY A 162 2.16 -30.84 0.79
CA GLY A 162 1.12 -31.72 0.23
C GLY A 162 -0.30 -31.36 0.72
N PRO A 163 -1.25 -32.32 0.74
CA PRO A 163 -2.68 -32.04 0.98
C PRO A 163 -2.98 -31.50 2.38
N GLU A 164 -2.05 -31.61 3.33
CA GLU A 164 -2.17 -31.04 4.68
C GLU A 164 -2.19 -29.50 4.71
N ALA A 165 -1.91 -28.85 3.57
CA ALA A 165 -2.05 -27.41 3.41
C ALA A 165 -3.51 -26.92 3.37
N GLU A 166 -4.47 -27.82 3.12
CA GLU A 166 -5.89 -27.49 3.09
C GLU A 166 -6.43 -27.29 4.51
N LEU A 167 -7.11 -26.17 4.74
CA LEU A 167 -7.64 -25.82 6.04
C LEU A 167 -9.02 -26.43 6.25
N SER A 168 -9.16 -27.29 7.27
CA SER A 168 -10.46 -27.88 7.62
C SER A 168 -11.39 -26.91 8.37
N ASP A 169 -10.82 -25.92 9.05
CA ASP A 169 -11.54 -24.88 9.79
C ASP A 169 -10.81 -23.52 9.66
N PRO A 170 -11.09 -22.74 8.60
CA PRO A 170 -10.40 -21.48 8.35
C PRO A 170 -10.86 -20.39 9.34
N PRO A 171 -9.93 -19.58 9.90
CA PRO A 171 -10.31 -18.47 10.78
C PRO A 171 -11.23 -17.43 10.13
N GLU A 172 -11.96 -16.66 10.95
CA GLU A 172 -12.81 -15.56 10.46
C GLU A 172 -12.06 -14.56 9.58
N ALA A 173 -12.79 -13.91 8.68
CA ALA A 173 -12.22 -12.93 7.77
C ALA A 173 -11.61 -11.74 8.54
N PRO A 174 -10.40 -11.27 8.15
CA PRO A 174 -9.76 -10.16 8.83
C PRO A 174 -10.58 -8.87 8.67
N ARG A 175 -10.93 -8.22 9.79
CA ARG A 175 -11.64 -6.93 9.77
C ARG A 175 -10.74 -5.73 9.49
N ARG A 176 -9.43 -5.87 9.74
CA ARG A 176 -8.47 -4.77 9.67
C ARG A 176 -7.85 -4.71 8.30
N THR A 177 -7.76 -3.53 7.68
CA THR A 177 -7.21 -3.35 6.32
C THR A 177 -5.88 -2.58 6.28
N PHE A 178 -5.36 -2.14 7.42
CA PHE A 178 -4.20 -1.25 7.49
C PHE A 178 -3.18 -1.68 8.57
N PHE A 179 -1.98 -2.07 8.13
CA PHE A 179 -0.92 -2.61 8.98
C PHE A 179 0.37 -1.79 8.86
N MET A 180 0.48 -0.73 9.67
CA MET A 180 1.71 0.05 9.74
C MET A 180 2.50 -0.28 11.01
N SER A 181 3.78 -0.55 10.81
CA SER A 181 4.75 -0.89 11.82
C SER A 181 5.11 0.34 12.65
N ARG A 182 5.61 0.10 13.86
CA ARG A 182 6.13 1.18 14.70
C ARG A 182 7.32 1.87 14.02
N ALA A 183 8.20 1.09 13.39
CA ALA A 183 9.38 1.60 12.70
C ALA A 183 9.00 2.54 11.56
N TYR A 184 7.94 2.23 10.81
CA TYR A 184 7.39 3.12 9.79
C TYR A 184 7.00 4.49 10.37
N TRP A 185 6.26 4.53 11.48
CA TRP A 185 5.86 5.80 12.10
C TRP A 185 7.05 6.61 12.63
N VAL A 186 8.06 5.94 13.17
CA VAL A 186 9.30 6.59 13.62
C VAL A 186 10.06 7.18 12.43
N LEU A 187 10.22 6.41 11.35
CA LEU A 187 10.86 6.87 10.12
C LEU A 187 10.13 8.08 9.54
N LEU A 188 8.80 8.02 9.44
CA LEU A 188 7.97 9.12 8.96
C LEU A 188 8.15 10.37 9.82
N ALA A 189 8.16 10.22 11.15
CA ALA A 189 8.40 11.32 12.07
C ALA A 189 9.80 11.94 11.88
N CYS A 190 10.84 11.12 11.68
CA CYS A 190 12.20 11.59 11.40
C CYS A 190 12.28 12.34 10.06
N VAL A 191 11.67 11.81 9.00
CA VAL A 191 11.66 12.46 7.68
C VAL A 191 10.94 13.80 7.75
N LEU A 192 9.79 13.88 8.44
CA LEU A 192 9.07 15.13 8.66
C LEU A 192 9.91 16.13 9.47
N ALA A 193 10.58 15.67 10.53
CA ALA A 193 11.46 16.52 11.33
C ALA A 193 12.64 17.06 10.52
N LEU A 194 13.24 16.25 9.63
CA LEU A 194 14.30 16.68 8.73
C LEU A 194 13.81 17.67 7.68
N ALA A 195 12.65 17.42 7.06
CA ALA A 195 12.05 18.34 6.09
C ALA A 195 11.78 19.71 6.73
N VAL A 196 11.20 19.71 7.93
CA VAL A 196 10.93 20.94 8.69
C VAL A 196 12.22 21.62 9.13
N GLY A 197 13.21 20.85 9.60
CA GLY A 197 14.54 21.37 9.94
C GLY A 197 15.23 22.03 8.74
N GLY A 198 15.08 21.44 7.55
CA GLY A 198 15.57 22.01 6.29
C GLY A 198 14.91 23.35 5.96
N VAL A 199 13.58 23.44 6.07
CA VAL A 199 12.82 24.69 5.86
C VAL A 199 13.21 25.78 6.87
N VAL A 200 13.40 25.42 8.14
CA VAL A 200 13.85 26.36 9.18
C VAL A 200 15.28 26.84 8.89
N LEU A 201 16.16 25.95 8.44
CA LEU A 201 17.55 26.30 8.15
C LEU A 201 17.67 27.23 6.92
N THR A 202 16.85 27.03 5.88
CA THR A 202 16.83 27.92 4.71
C THR A 202 16.27 29.31 5.03
N ASP A 203 15.30 29.39 5.94
CA ASP A 203 14.73 30.64 6.46
C ASP A 203 15.76 31.39 7.35
N LEU A 204 16.43 30.69 8.26
CA LEU A 204 17.52 31.24 9.08
C LEU A 204 18.74 31.68 8.26
N ALA A 205 19.01 31.02 7.13
CA ALA A 205 20.06 31.39 6.18
C ALA A 205 19.70 32.61 5.31
N GLY A 206 18.53 33.24 5.53
CA GLY A 206 18.14 34.49 4.87
C GLY A 206 17.68 34.35 3.42
N GLN A 207 17.32 33.14 2.96
CA GLN A 207 16.86 32.91 1.59
C GLN A 207 15.32 32.97 1.41
N GLY A 208 14.53 33.11 2.48
CA GLY A 208 13.07 33.18 2.42
C GLY A 208 12.49 34.33 3.24
N SER A 209 11.54 35.08 2.68
CA SER A 209 10.96 36.27 3.30
C SER A 209 9.78 35.99 4.26
N ASN A 210 9.59 34.76 4.75
CA ASN A 210 8.39 34.39 5.51
C ASN A 210 8.67 33.58 6.81
N PHE A 211 9.44 34.19 7.71
CA PHE A 211 9.75 33.72 9.08
C PHE A 211 8.57 33.11 9.88
N LYS A 212 7.34 33.61 9.66
CA LYS A 212 6.14 33.12 10.35
C LYS A 212 5.70 31.73 9.88
N ILE A 213 5.95 31.39 8.61
CA ILE A 213 5.59 30.08 8.03
C ILE A 213 6.56 29.01 8.55
N GLY A 214 7.85 29.34 8.69
CA GLY A 214 8.85 28.47 9.30
C GLY A 214 8.53 28.09 10.75
N MET A 215 8.09 29.06 11.57
CA MET A 215 7.70 28.78 12.97
C MET A 215 6.45 27.89 13.09
N ILE A 216 5.43 28.11 12.26
CA ILE A 216 4.20 27.29 12.29
C ILE A 216 4.53 25.86 11.84
N ALA A 217 5.32 25.69 10.78
CA ALA A 217 5.77 24.38 10.33
C ALA A 217 6.60 23.65 11.41
N GLY A 218 7.51 24.38 12.08
CA GLY A 218 8.29 23.89 13.22
C GLY A 218 7.42 23.38 14.37
N ALA A 219 6.43 24.17 14.79
CA ALA A 219 5.55 23.82 15.89
C ALA A 219 4.66 22.60 15.57
N VAL A 220 4.12 22.52 14.35
CA VAL A 220 3.32 21.36 13.90
C VAL A 220 4.15 20.08 13.89
N ALA A 221 5.40 20.15 13.41
CA ALA A 221 6.32 19.01 13.42
C ALA A 221 6.67 18.56 14.84
N ALA A 222 6.97 19.49 15.74
CA ALA A 222 7.28 19.18 17.14
C ALA A 222 6.09 18.50 17.85
N VAL A 223 4.86 18.98 17.61
CA VAL A 223 3.64 18.37 18.16
C VAL A 223 3.38 16.98 17.57
N ALA A 224 3.61 16.79 16.27
CA ALA A 224 3.45 15.49 15.62
C ALA A 224 4.47 14.47 16.17
N VAL A 225 5.74 14.86 16.29
CA VAL A 225 6.80 14.00 16.87
C VAL A 225 6.50 13.69 18.34
N ALA A 226 6.13 14.69 19.13
CA ALA A 226 5.76 14.48 20.54
C ALA A 226 4.54 13.57 20.69
N GLY A 227 3.51 13.75 19.86
CA GLY A 227 2.32 12.90 19.85
C GLY A 227 2.63 11.44 19.50
N VAL A 228 3.52 11.19 18.53
CA VAL A 228 3.98 9.83 18.19
C VAL A 228 4.76 9.22 19.36
N LEU A 229 5.69 9.96 19.97
CA LEU A 229 6.48 9.46 21.11
C LEU A 229 5.60 9.17 22.33
N MET A 230 4.63 10.04 22.66
CA MET A 230 3.68 9.83 23.75
C MET A 230 2.71 8.67 23.46
N GLY A 231 2.25 8.52 22.22
CA GLY A 231 1.42 7.38 21.79
C GLY A 231 2.17 6.04 21.90
N VAL A 232 3.48 6.06 21.66
CA VAL A 232 4.36 4.90 21.82
C VAL A 232 4.61 4.57 23.30
N GLN A 233 4.85 5.59 24.14
CA GLN A 233 5.08 5.40 25.58
C GLN A 233 3.82 4.92 26.32
N SER A 234 2.67 5.56 26.09
CA SER A 234 1.40 5.16 26.71
C SER A 234 0.98 3.73 26.38
N ARG A 235 1.33 3.22 25.19
CA ARG A 235 1.09 1.83 24.80
C ARG A 235 2.08 0.84 25.43
N ARG A 236 3.31 1.25 25.71
CA ARG A 236 4.27 0.46 26.51
C ARG A 236 3.75 0.29 27.94
N GLU A 237 3.33 1.38 28.57
CA GLU A 237 2.76 1.34 29.92
C GLU A 237 1.50 0.47 29.99
N ARG A 238 0.66 0.48 28.95
CA ARG A 238 -0.53 -0.40 28.88
C ARG A 238 -0.17 -1.87 28.73
N ARG A 239 0.91 -2.22 28.03
CA ARG A 239 1.38 -3.61 27.92
C ARG A 239 1.96 -4.09 29.25
N GLU A 240 2.82 -3.29 29.87
CA GLU A 240 3.40 -3.62 31.18
C GLU A 240 2.33 -3.76 32.28
N ARG A 241 1.28 -2.94 32.25
CA ARG A 241 0.12 -3.08 33.16
C ARG A 241 -0.73 -4.32 32.88
N ARG A 242 -0.74 -4.83 31.65
CA ARG A 242 -1.49 -6.03 31.26
C ARG A 242 -0.73 -7.30 31.65
N ASP A 243 0.59 -7.28 31.54
CA ASP A 243 1.46 -8.39 31.95
C ASP A 243 1.57 -8.50 33.48
N ARG A 244 1.48 -7.38 34.22
CA ARG A 244 1.38 -7.39 35.70
C ARG A 244 0.02 -7.82 36.26
N ARG A 245 -1.00 -7.98 35.41
CA ARG A 245 -2.37 -8.40 35.80
C ARG A 245 -2.68 -9.84 35.41
N ARG A 246 -1.74 -10.54 34.78
CA ARG A 246 -1.78 -11.99 34.53
C ARG A 246 -0.88 -12.68 35.55
#